data_AF-A4VQ39-F1
#
_entry.id   AF-A4VQ39-F1
#
_cell.length_a   1.000
_cell.length_b   1.000
_cell.length_c   1.000
_cell.angle_alpha   90.00
_cell.angle_beta   90.00
_cell.angle_gamma   90.00
#
_symmetry.space_group_name_H-M   'P 1'
#
loop_
_entity.id
_entity.type
_entity.pdbx_description
1 polymer ?
#
loop_
_entity_poly.entity_id
_entity_poly.type
_entity_poly.pdbx_seq_one_letter_code
_entity_poly.pdbx_strand_id
1 'polypeptide(L)'
;MERLAESGSAFRVVIGEYGAGKTFFLNLVRSIAMERKLVTMHADLNPDRRLHATGGQARSLYAELAKNMSTRTKPDGGALQGIVEKFVAQAKTEAKASGKDSEAVIREHLDQLAEMVNGYDFADVIAAYCKGFEEGNEQLKADAIRWLRGEFTTKTDARTALGVRTIVDDASVYDQLKLLARFVRLAGFSGLMVCLDELVNLYKLSNTQARNANYEQILRILNDSLQGSAEGLGFVLGGTPEFLMDTRRGLYSYPALQSRLAENNFAKSGLVDLSGPVIRLTSLTPEDFYVLLQKLRHVYAAGVSERYLLPDEALPLFMAHCNQRMGEAYFRTPRTTITAFISLLAVLEQNPDADWRTLLGAVEIAPDRGGEADTQVDADDELATFQL
;
A
#
# COMPACT_ATOMS: atom_id res chain seq x y z
N MET A 1 11.76 -7.69 3.22
CA MET A 1 10.79 -8.73 3.61
C MET A 1 11.42 -9.72 4.59
N GLU A 2 12.58 -10.30 4.28
CA GLU A 2 13.31 -11.19 5.22
C GLU A 2 13.53 -10.53 6.58
N ARG A 3 14.02 -9.29 6.58
CA ARG A 3 14.13 -8.48 7.81
C ARG A 3 12.84 -8.44 8.62
N LEU A 4 11.67 -8.29 7.99
CA LEU A 4 10.40 -8.25 8.71
C LEU A 4 10.04 -9.60 9.33
N ALA A 5 10.29 -10.68 8.59
CA ALA A 5 10.08 -12.03 9.09
C ALA A 5 10.96 -12.34 10.32
N GLU A 6 12.16 -11.77 10.35
CA GLU A 6 13.15 -11.91 11.44
C GLU A 6 13.04 -10.82 12.52
N SER A 7 11.84 -10.29 12.79
CA SER A 7 11.62 -9.28 13.85
C SER A 7 12.25 -7.90 13.59
N GLY A 8 12.78 -7.64 12.41
CA GLY A 8 13.20 -6.31 12.01
C GLY A 8 12.05 -5.43 11.54
N SER A 9 12.39 -4.18 11.23
CA SER A 9 11.54 -3.18 10.58
C SER A 9 12.05 -2.89 9.17
N ALA A 10 11.20 -2.31 8.32
CA ALA A 10 11.60 -1.92 6.98
C ALA A 10 10.93 -0.60 6.56
N PHE A 11 11.68 0.23 5.86
CA PHE A 11 11.16 1.44 5.24
C PHE A 11 11.73 1.57 3.84
N ARG A 12 10.85 1.75 2.85
CA ARG A 12 11.19 1.99 1.46
C ARG A 12 10.31 3.06 0.84
N VAL A 13 10.88 3.89 -0.02
CA VAL A 13 10.18 4.86 -0.85
C VAL A 13 10.49 4.53 -2.30
N VAL A 14 9.46 4.19 -3.06
CA VAL A 14 9.50 3.90 -4.48
C VAL A 14 9.14 5.17 -5.22
N ILE A 15 10.12 5.73 -5.92
CA ILE A 15 10.00 7.00 -6.63
C ILE A 15 10.04 6.76 -8.13
N GLY A 16 9.07 7.27 -8.85
CA GLY A 16 9.03 7.19 -10.30
C GLY A 16 8.01 8.17 -10.88
N GLU A 17 8.20 8.53 -12.14
CA GLU A 17 7.27 9.37 -12.90
C GLU A 17 5.86 8.75 -12.95
N TYR A 18 4.87 9.55 -13.36
CA TYR A 18 3.57 9.00 -13.74
C TYR A 18 3.74 7.92 -14.81
N GLY A 19 3.00 6.83 -14.68
CA GLY A 19 3.14 5.69 -15.59
C GLY A 19 4.37 4.80 -15.37
N ALA A 20 5.36 5.18 -14.54
CA ALA A 20 6.58 4.37 -14.31
C ALA A 20 6.36 3.01 -13.60
N GLY A 21 5.11 2.60 -13.36
CA GLY A 21 4.78 1.30 -12.77
C GLY A 21 4.83 1.24 -11.25
N LYS A 22 4.78 2.38 -10.54
CA LYS A 22 4.78 2.44 -9.06
C LYS A 22 3.73 1.53 -8.43
N THR A 23 2.46 1.71 -8.78
CA THR A 23 1.35 0.88 -8.27
C THR A 23 1.55 -0.61 -8.57
N PHE A 24 2.04 -0.94 -9.76
CA PHE A 24 2.37 -2.31 -10.12
C PHE A 24 3.48 -2.88 -9.23
N PHE A 25 4.55 -2.12 -9.01
CA PHE A 25 5.64 -2.50 -8.13
C PHE A 25 5.18 -2.72 -6.68
N LEU A 26 4.34 -1.82 -6.15
CA LEU A 26 3.75 -1.97 -4.81
C LEU A 26 2.89 -3.24 -4.73
N ASN A 27 2.09 -3.55 -5.76
CA ASN A 27 1.29 -4.77 -5.83
C ASN A 27 2.15 -6.04 -5.94
N LEU A 28 3.26 -5.99 -6.68
CA LEU A 28 4.23 -7.08 -6.74
C LEU A 28 4.86 -7.34 -5.37
N VAL A 29 5.30 -6.27 -4.68
CA VAL A 29 5.83 -6.34 -3.31
C VAL A 29 4.81 -6.99 -2.38
N ARG A 30 3.54 -6.59 -2.45
CA ARG A 30 2.47 -7.19 -1.63
C ARG A 30 2.29 -8.67 -1.90
N SER A 31 2.26 -9.06 -3.18
CA SER A 31 2.08 -10.46 -3.59
C SER A 31 3.20 -11.33 -3.03
N ILE A 32 4.46 -10.89 -3.17
CA ILE A 32 5.63 -11.61 -2.64
C ILE A 32 5.61 -11.63 -1.10
N ALA A 33 5.18 -10.53 -0.46
CA ALA A 33 5.07 -10.46 1.00
C ALA A 33 4.08 -11.49 1.54
N MET A 34 2.91 -11.65 0.90
CA MET A 34 1.90 -12.64 1.28
C MET A 34 2.42 -14.08 1.12
N GLU A 35 3.17 -14.37 0.05
CA GLU A 35 3.84 -15.67 -0.12
C GLU A 35 4.83 -15.97 1.02
N ARG A 36 5.45 -14.93 1.58
CA ARG A 36 6.34 -15.01 2.74
C ARG A 36 5.60 -14.91 4.09
N LYS A 37 4.31 -15.23 4.14
CA LYS A 37 3.46 -15.22 5.36
C LYS A 37 3.36 -13.86 6.07
N LEU A 38 3.61 -12.76 5.37
CA LEU A 38 3.33 -11.41 5.90
C LEU A 38 1.86 -11.07 5.66
N VAL A 39 1.29 -10.30 6.59
CA VAL A 39 0.03 -9.58 6.38
C VAL A 39 0.35 -8.30 5.62
N THR A 40 -0.48 -7.93 4.65
CA THR A 40 -0.29 -6.67 3.91
C THR A 40 -1.50 -5.76 4.08
N MET A 41 -1.28 -4.45 4.12
CA MET A 41 -2.31 -3.43 4.00
C MET A 41 -1.94 -2.49 2.86
N HIS A 42 -2.94 -1.91 2.23
CA HIS A 42 -2.70 -0.91 1.20
C HIS A 42 -3.80 0.14 1.11
N ALA A 43 -3.40 1.36 0.77
CA ALA A 43 -4.31 2.46 0.50
C ALA A 43 -3.60 3.53 -0.34
N ASP A 44 -4.39 4.23 -1.14
CA ASP A 44 -3.94 5.42 -1.85
C ASP A 44 -4.21 6.65 -0.97
N LEU A 45 -3.23 7.56 -0.90
CA LEU A 45 -3.44 8.85 -0.26
C LEU A 45 -4.28 9.74 -1.16
N ASN A 46 -5.13 10.55 -0.55
CA ASN A 46 -5.95 11.55 -1.23
C ASN A 46 -6.30 12.67 -0.21
N PRO A 47 -7.02 13.73 -0.60
CA PRO A 47 -7.36 14.81 0.32
C PRO A 47 -8.07 14.36 1.62
N ASP A 48 -8.81 13.25 1.60
CA ASP A 48 -9.54 12.70 2.75
C ASP A 48 -8.78 11.59 3.49
N ARG A 49 -7.59 11.19 2.99
CA ARG A 49 -6.77 10.09 3.53
C ARG A 49 -5.30 10.53 3.57
N ARG A 50 -4.88 11.01 4.74
CA ARG A 50 -3.55 11.58 4.98
C ARG A 50 -2.86 10.84 6.14
N LEU A 51 -1.54 10.95 6.23
CA LEU A 51 -0.78 10.32 7.33
C LEU A 51 -0.98 11.04 8.67
N HIS A 52 -1.23 12.35 8.61
CA HIS A 52 -1.50 13.19 9.76
C HIS A 52 -2.61 14.19 9.42
N ALA A 53 -3.60 14.29 10.29
CA ALA A 53 -4.66 15.29 10.24
C ALA A 53 -5.32 15.45 11.61
N THR A 54 -6.33 16.30 11.72
CA THR A 54 -7.15 16.47 12.94
C THR A 54 -8.65 16.34 12.68
N GLY A 55 -9.06 16.18 11.41
CA GLY A 55 -10.45 16.14 10.96
C GLY A 55 -10.99 14.74 10.68
N GLY A 56 -10.28 13.68 11.07
CA GLY A 56 -10.63 12.29 10.81
C GLY A 56 -9.97 11.68 9.58
N GLN A 57 -9.16 12.42 8.82
CA GLN A 57 -8.54 11.95 7.58
C GLN A 57 -7.47 10.88 7.82
N ALA A 58 -6.74 10.95 8.94
CA ALA A 58 -5.76 9.91 9.28
C ALA A 58 -6.48 8.63 9.73
N ARG A 59 -7.55 8.75 10.52
CA ARG A 59 -8.42 7.61 10.85
C ARG A 59 -9.07 7.02 9.60
N SER A 60 -9.48 7.84 8.64
CA SER A 60 -10.02 7.39 7.34
C SER A 60 -8.99 6.56 6.57
N LEU A 61 -7.72 7.00 6.53
CA LEU A 61 -6.62 6.22 5.97
C LEU A 61 -6.45 4.88 6.71
N TYR A 62 -6.46 4.88 8.04
CA TYR A 62 -6.36 3.66 8.84
C TYR A 62 -7.51 2.68 8.55
N ALA A 63 -8.75 3.17 8.48
CA ALA A 63 -9.91 2.34 8.21
C ALA A 63 -9.85 1.71 6.82
N GLU A 64 -9.38 2.45 5.81
CA GLU A 64 -9.13 1.90 4.49
C GLU A 64 -8.03 0.83 4.51
N LEU A 65 -6.91 1.09 5.20
CA LEU A 65 -5.83 0.10 5.37
C LEU A 65 -6.32 -1.19 6.04
N ALA A 66 -7.11 -1.07 7.11
CA ALA A 66 -7.66 -2.19 7.85
C ALA A 66 -8.67 -2.98 7.01
N LYS A 67 -9.51 -2.29 6.23
CA LYS A 67 -10.43 -2.91 5.26
C LYS A 67 -9.67 -3.68 4.19
N ASN A 68 -8.58 -3.11 3.68
CA ASN A 68 -7.74 -3.67 2.63
C ASN A 68 -6.66 -4.63 3.15
N MET A 69 -6.72 -4.98 4.43
CA MET A 69 -5.82 -5.95 5.05
C MET A 69 -5.98 -7.32 4.38
N SER A 70 -4.87 -7.86 3.92
CA SER A 70 -4.83 -9.04 3.05
C SER A 70 -3.81 -10.06 3.55
N THR A 71 -4.09 -11.34 3.31
CA THR A 71 -3.21 -12.47 3.58
C THR A 71 -3.16 -13.38 2.35
N ARG A 72 -2.24 -14.34 2.30
CA ARG A 72 -2.18 -15.29 1.17
C ARG A 72 -3.50 -16.03 0.90
N THR A 73 -4.27 -16.34 1.96
CA THR A 73 -5.57 -17.03 1.84
C THR A 73 -6.73 -16.09 1.55
N LYS A 74 -6.51 -14.78 1.64
CA LYS A 74 -7.52 -13.73 1.38
C LYS A 74 -6.83 -12.49 0.80
N PRO A 75 -6.45 -12.53 -0.49
CA PRO A 75 -5.63 -11.49 -1.13
C PRO A 75 -6.40 -10.20 -1.45
N ASP A 76 -7.74 -10.28 -1.54
CA ASP A 76 -8.62 -9.18 -1.95
C ASP A 76 -9.10 -8.28 -0.79
N GLY A 77 -8.46 -8.38 0.39
CA GLY A 77 -8.82 -7.61 1.58
C GLY A 77 -9.75 -8.32 2.57
N GLY A 78 -10.09 -7.64 3.66
CA GLY A 78 -10.98 -8.12 4.71
C GLY A 78 -10.42 -9.29 5.53
N ALA A 79 -9.09 -9.43 5.65
CA ALA A 79 -8.45 -10.53 6.36
C ALA A 79 -8.40 -10.36 7.89
N LEU A 80 -8.68 -9.15 8.41
CA LEU A 80 -8.57 -8.84 9.84
C LEU A 80 -9.35 -9.81 10.73
N GLN A 81 -10.62 -10.07 10.42
CA GLN A 81 -11.41 -11.03 11.20
C GLN A 81 -10.77 -12.43 11.22
N GLY A 82 -10.33 -12.94 10.06
CA GLY A 82 -9.69 -14.24 9.98
C GLY A 82 -8.35 -14.31 10.71
N ILE A 83 -7.63 -13.19 10.82
CA ILE A 83 -6.41 -13.10 11.63
C ILE A 83 -6.74 -13.21 13.13
N VAL A 84 -7.79 -12.52 13.60
CA VAL A 84 -8.25 -12.62 14.99
C VAL A 84 -8.72 -14.05 15.30
N GLU A 85 -9.53 -14.65 14.42
CA GLU A 85 -9.98 -16.04 14.57
C GLU A 85 -8.81 -17.03 14.62
N LYS A 86 -7.78 -16.83 13.79
CA LYS A 86 -6.56 -17.64 13.82
C LYS A 86 -5.82 -17.50 15.15
N PHE A 87 -5.70 -16.29 15.69
CA PHE A 87 -5.10 -16.06 17.01
C PHE A 87 -5.86 -16.83 18.11
N VAL A 88 -7.19 -16.75 18.13
CA VAL A 88 -8.03 -17.46 19.10
C VAL A 88 -7.86 -18.98 18.97
N ALA A 89 -7.87 -19.51 17.74
CA ALA A 89 -7.68 -20.94 17.49
C ALA A 89 -6.30 -21.44 17.95
N GLN A 90 -5.25 -20.64 17.73
CA GLN A 90 -3.89 -20.94 18.17
C GLN A 90 -3.80 -20.95 19.71
N ALA A 91 -4.32 -19.91 20.37
CA ALA A 91 -4.32 -19.82 21.83
C ALA A 91 -5.11 -20.99 22.48
N LYS A 92 -6.24 -21.40 21.90
CA LYS A 92 -7.00 -22.58 22.35
C LYS A 92 -6.23 -23.89 22.18
N THR A 93 -5.46 -24.01 21.12
CA THR A 93 -4.61 -25.20 20.88
C THR A 93 -3.48 -25.26 21.91
N GLU A 94 -2.85 -24.13 22.21
CA GLU A 94 -1.80 -24.01 23.22
C GLU A 94 -2.33 -24.26 24.64
N ALA A 95 -3.51 -23.73 24.98
CA ALA A 95 -4.17 -23.97 26.26
C ALA A 95 -4.43 -25.47 26.49
N LYS A 96 -4.95 -26.17 25.48
CA LYS A 96 -5.14 -27.63 25.52
C LYS A 96 -3.83 -28.39 25.70
N ALA A 97 -2.76 -27.97 25.03
CA ALA A 97 -1.46 -28.62 25.13
C ALA A 97 -0.76 -28.40 26.48
N SER A 98 -0.95 -27.23 27.09
CA SER A 98 -0.35 -26.83 28.36
C SER A 98 -1.21 -27.15 29.58
N GLY A 99 -2.46 -27.59 29.40
CA GLY A 99 -3.43 -27.80 30.48
C GLY A 99 -3.88 -26.51 31.17
N LYS A 100 -3.59 -25.34 30.56
CA LYS A 100 -4.04 -24.03 31.03
C LYS A 100 -5.44 -23.74 30.49
N ASP A 101 -6.13 -22.80 31.13
CA ASP A 101 -7.35 -22.23 30.60
C ASP A 101 -7.06 -21.34 29.37
N SER A 102 -7.96 -21.34 28.37
CA SER A 102 -7.75 -20.58 27.14
C SER A 102 -7.78 -19.07 27.36
N GLU A 103 -8.58 -18.59 28.31
CA GLU A 103 -8.63 -17.16 28.65
C GLU A 103 -7.29 -16.72 29.24
N ALA A 104 -6.68 -17.55 30.10
CA ALA A 104 -5.38 -17.28 30.69
C ALA A 104 -4.26 -17.19 29.63
N VAL A 105 -4.25 -18.11 28.64
CA VAL A 105 -3.26 -18.07 27.54
C VAL A 105 -3.46 -16.85 26.65
N ILE A 106 -4.71 -16.52 26.31
CA ILE A 106 -5.02 -15.31 25.53
C ILE A 106 -4.52 -14.07 26.27
N ARG A 107 -4.78 -13.97 27.58
CA ARG A 107 -4.33 -12.85 28.41
C ARG A 107 -2.81 -12.74 28.46
N GLU A 108 -2.10 -13.86 28.64
CA GLU A 108 -0.63 -13.91 28.64
C GLU A 108 -0.03 -13.39 27.32
N HIS A 109 -0.63 -13.71 26.17
CA HIS A 109 -0.22 -13.15 24.88
C HIS A 109 -0.55 -11.66 24.75
N LEU A 110 -1.71 -11.23 25.25
CA LEU A 110 -2.17 -9.84 25.15
C LEU A 110 -1.45 -8.89 26.12
N ASP A 111 -0.94 -9.38 27.25
CA ASP A 111 -0.14 -8.60 28.19
C ASP A 111 1.14 -8.04 27.52
N GLN A 112 1.68 -8.75 26.51
CA GLN A 112 2.80 -8.25 25.70
C GLN A 112 2.44 -7.00 24.87
N LEU A 113 1.16 -6.79 24.57
CA LEU A 113 0.68 -5.59 23.88
C LEU A 113 0.41 -4.44 24.85
N ALA A 114 0.08 -4.73 26.12
CA ALA A 114 -0.31 -3.75 27.12
C ALA A 114 0.80 -2.73 27.46
N GLU A 115 2.08 -3.10 27.26
CA GLU A 115 3.22 -2.20 27.43
C GLU A 115 3.32 -1.11 26.33
N MET A 116 2.58 -1.27 25.23
CA MET A 116 2.57 -0.33 24.12
C MET A 116 1.49 0.75 24.30
N VAL A 117 1.65 1.88 23.61
CA VAL A 117 0.65 2.95 23.57
C VAL A 117 -0.68 2.39 23.05
N ASN A 118 -1.77 2.60 23.80
CA ASN A 118 -3.12 2.06 23.57
C ASN A 118 -3.25 0.53 23.67
N GLY A 119 -2.24 -0.16 24.20
CA GLY A 119 -2.22 -1.62 24.30
C GLY A 119 -3.32 -2.24 25.15
N TYR A 120 -3.67 -1.59 26.27
CA TYR A 120 -4.73 -2.08 27.17
C TYR A 120 -6.10 -2.16 26.49
N ASP A 121 -6.55 -1.08 25.85
CA ASP A 121 -7.84 -1.08 25.15
C ASP A 121 -7.80 -2.04 23.95
N PHE A 122 -6.66 -2.18 23.25
CA PHE A 122 -6.50 -3.17 22.18
C PHE A 122 -6.66 -4.60 22.71
N ALA A 123 -6.03 -4.92 23.84
CA ALA A 123 -6.16 -6.22 24.49
C ALA A 123 -7.62 -6.49 24.91
N ASP A 124 -8.29 -5.51 25.52
CA ASP A 124 -9.70 -5.62 25.91
C ASP A 124 -10.61 -5.87 24.69
N VAL A 125 -10.31 -5.26 23.54
CA VAL A 125 -11.05 -5.50 22.29
C VAL A 125 -10.86 -6.92 21.77
N ILE A 126 -9.64 -7.47 21.79
CA ILE A 126 -9.42 -8.87 21.41
C ILE A 126 -10.11 -9.80 22.41
N ALA A 127 -10.04 -9.53 23.71
CA ALA A 127 -10.73 -10.30 24.73
C ALA A 127 -12.25 -10.28 24.54
N ALA A 128 -12.84 -9.12 24.21
CA ALA A 128 -14.24 -8.99 23.86
C ALA A 128 -14.61 -9.84 22.63
N TYR A 129 -13.76 -9.87 21.60
CA TYR A 129 -13.98 -10.75 20.45
C TYR A 129 -13.97 -12.23 20.85
N CYS A 130 -13.02 -12.65 21.70
CA CYS A 130 -12.91 -14.02 22.19
C CYS A 130 -14.16 -14.44 22.97
N LYS A 131 -14.61 -13.58 23.89
CA LYS A 131 -15.86 -13.77 24.65
C LYS A 131 -17.06 -13.88 23.71
N GLY A 132 -17.16 -12.98 22.72
CA GLY A 132 -18.23 -13.02 21.74
C GLY A 132 -18.22 -14.31 20.90
N PHE A 133 -17.05 -14.84 20.59
CA PHE A 133 -16.91 -16.13 19.91
C PHE A 133 -17.37 -17.31 20.77
N GLU A 134 -17.13 -17.29 22.08
CA GLU A 134 -17.52 -18.37 22.99
C GLU A 134 -19.00 -18.36 23.34
N GLU A 135 -19.57 -17.17 23.51
CA GLU A 135 -20.98 -16.97 23.83
C GLU A 135 -21.89 -16.99 22.59
N GLY A 136 -21.32 -17.04 21.38
CA GLY A 136 -22.08 -16.91 20.13
C GLY A 136 -22.67 -15.51 19.91
N ASN A 137 -22.10 -14.49 20.56
CA ASN A 137 -22.54 -13.10 20.46
C ASN A 137 -21.90 -12.42 19.24
N GLU A 138 -22.60 -12.51 18.10
CA GLU A 138 -22.14 -11.90 16.84
C GLU A 138 -22.03 -10.37 16.90
N GLN A 139 -22.85 -9.70 17.71
CA GLN A 139 -22.77 -8.25 17.88
C GLN A 139 -21.45 -7.86 18.56
N LEU A 140 -21.06 -8.56 19.63
CA LEU A 140 -19.81 -8.29 20.34
C LEU A 140 -18.58 -8.52 19.45
N LYS A 141 -18.61 -9.59 18.63
CA LYS A 141 -17.57 -9.84 17.61
C LYS A 141 -17.52 -8.72 16.59
N ALA A 142 -18.68 -8.31 16.05
CA ALA A 142 -18.77 -7.25 15.06
C ALA A 142 -18.25 -5.91 15.61
N ASP A 143 -18.61 -5.56 16.84
CA ASP A 143 -18.13 -4.34 17.50
C ASP A 143 -16.62 -4.39 17.74
N ALA A 144 -16.06 -5.53 18.15
CA ALA A 144 -14.62 -5.67 18.30
C ALA A 144 -13.87 -5.47 16.96
N ILE A 145 -14.36 -6.08 15.88
CA ILE A 145 -13.79 -5.87 14.54
C ILE A 145 -13.94 -4.42 14.09
N ARG A 146 -15.09 -3.79 14.36
CA ARG A 146 -15.35 -2.37 14.07
C ARG A 146 -14.35 -1.45 14.78
N TRP A 147 -13.99 -1.75 16.04
CA TRP A 147 -12.96 -1.02 16.76
C TRP A 147 -11.57 -1.22 16.17
N LEU A 148 -11.20 -2.46 15.85
CA LEU A 148 -9.92 -2.78 15.20
C LEU A 148 -9.79 -2.14 13.81
N ARG A 149 -10.91 -1.86 13.14
CA ARG A 149 -10.94 -1.12 11.87
C ARG A 149 -10.93 0.40 12.04
N GLY A 150 -10.99 0.92 13.26
CA GLY A 150 -11.05 2.37 13.53
C GLY A 150 -12.38 3.02 13.09
N GLU A 151 -13.48 2.25 13.08
CA GLU A 151 -14.79 2.70 12.58
C GLU A 151 -15.70 3.30 13.68
N PHE A 152 -15.21 3.39 14.91
CA PHE A 152 -15.87 4.17 15.95
C PHE A 152 -15.51 5.65 15.83
N THR A 153 -16.54 6.51 15.82
CA THR A 153 -16.37 7.96 15.73
C THR A 153 -16.34 8.63 17.09
N THR A 154 -16.96 8.02 18.12
CA THR A 154 -17.03 8.55 19.48
C THR A 154 -16.56 7.53 20.51
N LYS A 155 -15.93 8.02 21.58
CA LYS A 155 -15.52 7.20 22.73
C LYS A 155 -16.72 6.63 23.49
N THR A 156 -17.84 7.35 23.51
CA THR A 156 -19.08 6.92 24.17
C THR A 156 -19.64 5.65 23.53
N ASP A 157 -19.67 5.59 22.20
CA ASP A 157 -20.16 4.42 21.47
C ASP A 157 -19.25 3.21 21.69
N ALA A 158 -17.93 3.41 21.60
CA ALA A 158 -16.96 2.34 21.85
C ALA A 158 -17.04 1.81 23.29
N ARG A 159 -17.22 2.70 24.28
CA ARG A 159 -17.42 2.32 25.68
C ARG A 159 -18.71 1.55 25.89
N THR A 160 -19.79 1.93 25.21
CA THR A 160 -21.08 1.25 25.32
C THR A 160 -21.03 -0.13 24.69
N ALA A 161 -20.34 -0.28 23.57
CA ALA A 161 -20.25 -1.54 22.83
C ALA A 161 -19.23 -2.53 23.45
N LEU A 162 -18.07 -2.03 23.90
CA LEU A 162 -16.92 -2.88 24.28
C LEU A 162 -16.34 -2.58 25.66
N GLY A 163 -16.79 -1.53 26.35
CA GLY A 163 -16.25 -1.13 27.65
C GLY A 163 -14.91 -0.37 27.61
N VAL A 164 -14.34 -0.17 26.43
CA VAL A 164 -13.06 0.54 26.23
C VAL A 164 -13.16 2.06 26.37
N ARG A 165 -12.04 2.72 26.69
CA ARG A 165 -11.99 4.17 26.94
C ARG A 165 -11.49 4.97 25.75
N THR A 166 -10.87 4.32 24.78
CA THR A 166 -10.28 4.96 23.61
C THR A 166 -10.86 4.43 22.31
N ILE A 167 -10.59 5.16 21.23
CA ILE A 167 -10.85 4.77 19.85
C ILE A 167 -9.58 5.06 19.06
N VAL A 168 -9.44 4.43 17.89
CA VAL A 168 -8.41 4.86 16.93
C VAL A 168 -8.81 6.24 16.40
N ASP A 169 -8.01 7.24 16.74
CA ASP A 169 -8.15 8.62 16.30
C ASP A 169 -6.94 9.05 15.46
N ASP A 170 -7.02 10.24 14.86
CA ASP A 170 -5.97 10.71 13.94
C ASP A 170 -4.57 10.75 14.58
N ALA A 171 -4.48 11.04 15.88
CA ALA A 171 -3.22 11.13 16.60
C ALA A 171 -2.60 9.75 16.90
N SER A 172 -3.42 8.70 16.98
CA SER A 172 -3.02 7.35 17.40
C SER A 172 -2.85 6.34 16.26
N VAL A 173 -3.20 6.70 15.00
CA VAL A 173 -3.14 5.79 13.84
C VAL A 173 -1.83 5.02 13.72
N TYR A 174 -0.70 5.72 13.88
CA TYR A 174 0.60 5.06 13.72
C TYR A 174 0.96 4.14 14.89
N ASP A 175 0.61 4.53 16.12
CA ASP A 175 0.77 3.66 17.29
C ASP A 175 -0.14 2.42 17.18
N GLN A 176 -1.34 2.59 16.62
CA GLN A 176 -2.25 1.51 16.30
C GLN A 176 -1.68 0.55 15.22
N LEU A 177 -0.98 1.06 14.20
CA LEU A 177 -0.29 0.20 13.21
C LEU A 177 0.84 -0.62 13.85
N LYS A 178 1.57 -0.06 14.82
CA LYS A 178 2.58 -0.81 15.58
C LYS A 178 1.96 -1.92 16.43
N LEU A 179 0.87 -1.62 17.15
CA LEU A 179 0.10 -2.64 17.89
C LEU A 179 -0.36 -3.77 16.96
N LEU A 180 -0.92 -3.41 15.81
CA LEU A 180 -1.40 -4.38 14.84
C LEU A 180 -0.26 -5.23 14.25
N ALA A 181 0.92 -4.65 14.02
CA ALA A 181 2.10 -5.39 13.59
C ALA A 181 2.56 -6.42 14.62
N ARG A 182 2.49 -6.10 15.91
CA ARG A 182 2.75 -7.05 16.99
C ARG A 182 1.67 -8.13 17.07
N PHE A 183 0.41 -7.73 17.01
CA PHE A 183 -0.72 -8.65 17.07
C PHE A 183 -0.71 -9.69 15.93
N VAL A 184 -0.44 -9.29 14.68
CA VAL A 184 -0.39 -10.26 13.57
C VAL A 184 0.71 -11.30 13.78
N ARG A 185 1.80 -10.95 14.47
CA ARG A 185 2.87 -11.91 14.83
C ARG A 185 2.42 -12.87 15.91
N LEU A 186 1.71 -12.39 16.94
CA LEU A 186 1.08 -13.25 17.95
C LEU A 186 0.07 -14.22 17.31
N ALA A 187 -0.64 -13.78 16.25
CA ALA A 187 -1.50 -14.62 15.42
C ALA A 187 -0.74 -15.58 14.47
N GLY A 188 0.58 -15.68 14.58
CA GLY A 188 1.42 -16.61 13.82
C GLY A 188 1.70 -16.18 12.38
N PHE A 189 1.66 -14.89 12.06
CA PHE A 189 2.19 -14.33 10.80
C PHE A 189 3.61 -13.79 11.01
N SER A 190 4.34 -13.58 9.92
CA SER A 190 5.74 -13.12 10.00
C SER A 190 5.86 -11.62 10.29
N GLY A 191 4.80 -10.84 10.16
CA GLY A 191 4.80 -9.37 10.32
C GLY A 191 3.76 -8.68 9.43
N LEU A 192 3.77 -7.36 9.46
CA LEU A 192 2.85 -6.46 8.75
C LEU A 192 3.62 -5.58 7.75
N MET A 193 3.18 -5.56 6.50
CA MET A 193 3.66 -4.65 5.46
C MET A 193 2.55 -3.66 5.09
N VAL A 194 2.83 -2.36 5.22
CA VAL A 194 1.94 -1.27 4.83
C VAL A 194 2.44 -0.66 3.53
N CYS A 195 1.61 -0.67 2.50
CA CYS A 195 1.91 -0.08 1.20
C CYS A 195 1.03 1.14 0.98
N LEU A 196 1.64 2.32 0.83
CA LEU A 196 0.91 3.56 0.58
C LEU A 196 1.29 4.08 -0.80
N ASP A 197 0.32 4.30 -1.67
CA ASP A 197 0.53 4.90 -2.99
C ASP A 197 0.04 6.35 -3.01
N GLU A 198 0.32 7.05 -4.10
CA GLU A 198 -0.16 8.41 -4.36
C GLU A 198 0.26 9.44 -3.30
N LEU A 199 1.49 9.32 -2.76
CA LEU A 199 2.02 10.29 -1.80
C LEU A 199 2.16 11.72 -2.36
N VAL A 200 2.09 11.88 -3.69
CA VAL A 200 2.02 13.19 -4.35
C VAL A 200 0.86 14.04 -3.82
N ASN A 201 -0.22 13.44 -3.33
CA ASN A 201 -1.33 14.19 -2.72
C ASN A 201 -0.91 14.95 -1.45
N LEU A 202 0.15 14.54 -0.74
CA LEU A 202 0.73 15.34 0.34
C LEU A 202 1.48 16.57 -0.17
N TYR A 203 2.14 16.45 -1.33
CA TYR A 203 2.83 17.56 -1.99
C TYR A 203 1.85 18.63 -2.51
N LYS A 204 0.67 18.21 -2.99
CA LYS A 204 -0.41 19.09 -3.46
C LYS A 204 -1.04 19.94 -2.36
N LEU A 205 -0.87 19.59 -1.08
CA LEU A 205 -1.43 20.35 0.03
C LEU A 205 -0.95 21.81 0.00
N SER A 206 -1.87 22.75 -0.21
CA SER A 206 -1.68 24.20 -0.13
C SER A 206 -1.09 24.60 1.24
N ASN A 207 -1.73 24.16 2.31
CA ASN A 207 -1.39 24.49 3.69
C ASN A 207 -0.04 23.87 4.11
N THR A 208 0.95 24.75 4.32
CA THR A 208 2.31 24.36 4.69
C THR A 208 2.39 23.69 6.06
N GLN A 209 1.58 24.08 7.04
CA GLN A 209 1.59 23.44 8.36
C GLN A 209 1.09 22.00 8.27
N ALA A 210 -0.02 21.79 7.56
CA ALA A 210 -0.57 20.45 7.34
C ALA A 210 0.42 19.54 6.57
N ARG A 211 1.07 20.08 5.53
CA ARG A 211 2.09 19.36 4.75
C ARG A 211 3.29 18.97 5.63
N ASN A 212 3.81 19.92 6.42
CA ASN A 212 4.94 19.65 7.33
C ASN A 212 4.59 18.61 8.39
N ALA A 213 3.39 18.64 8.97
CA ALA A 213 2.97 17.63 9.95
C ALA A 213 2.91 16.21 9.35
N ASN A 214 2.51 16.08 8.08
CA ASN A 214 2.56 14.80 7.36
C ASN A 214 4.01 14.35 7.12
N TYR A 215 4.93 15.28 6.81
CA TYR A 215 6.36 14.95 6.64
C TYR A 215 7.03 14.56 7.95
N GLU A 216 6.66 15.19 9.06
CA GLU A 216 7.09 14.78 10.40
C GLU A 216 6.60 13.37 10.74
N GLN A 217 5.38 13.02 10.33
CA GLN A 217 4.87 11.67 10.50
C GLN A 217 5.65 10.63 9.66
N ILE A 218 6.02 10.96 8.41
CA ILE A 218 6.92 10.12 7.59
C ILE A 218 8.29 9.97 8.27
N LEU A 219 8.84 11.06 8.82
CA LEU A 219 10.10 11.05 9.53
C LEU A 219 10.04 10.17 10.78
N ARG A 220 8.93 10.22 11.54
CA ARG A 220 8.70 9.36 12.70
C ARG A 220 8.70 7.88 12.30
N ILE A 221 7.99 7.51 11.24
CA ILE A 221 7.96 6.15 10.70
C ILE A 221 9.36 5.70 10.28
N LEU A 222 10.10 6.54 9.56
CA LEU A 222 11.46 6.25 9.12
C LEU A 222 12.41 6.03 10.30
N ASN A 223 12.32 6.87 11.34
CA ASN A 223 13.18 6.77 12.53
C ASN A 223 12.94 5.49 13.30
N ASP A 224 11.68 5.19 13.58
CA ASP A 224 11.31 3.97 14.30
C ASP A 224 11.73 2.73 13.50
N SER A 225 11.65 2.80 12.17
CA SER A 225 12.09 1.72 11.28
C SER A 225 13.61 1.54 11.28
N LEU A 226 14.40 2.59 11.50
CA LEU A 226 15.85 2.52 11.58
C LEU A 226 16.35 2.15 12.99
N GLN A 227 15.62 2.54 14.02
CA GLN A 227 15.95 2.29 15.43
C GLN A 227 15.46 0.92 15.93
N GLY A 228 14.58 0.25 15.17
CA GLY A 228 14.05 -1.08 15.52
C GLY A 228 12.89 -1.05 16.51
N SER A 229 12.31 0.12 16.80
CA SER A 229 11.14 0.24 17.68
C SER A 229 9.82 -0.17 17.00
N ALA A 230 9.84 -0.37 15.68
CA ALA A 230 8.72 -0.84 14.86
C ALA A 230 8.89 -2.30 14.41
N GLU A 231 9.28 -3.19 15.33
CA GLU A 231 9.51 -4.61 15.02
C GLU A 231 8.31 -5.27 14.32
N GLY A 232 8.60 -5.98 13.23
CA GLY A 232 7.60 -6.66 12.42
C GLY A 232 6.75 -5.72 11.57
N LEU A 233 7.03 -4.41 11.53
CA LEU A 233 6.32 -3.43 10.73
C LEU A 233 7.21 -2.91 9.58
N GLY A 234 6.68 -3.00 8.36
CA GLY A 234 7.31 -2.48 7.16
C GLY A 234 6.45 -1.46 6.44
N PHE A 235 7.08 -0.43 5.86
CA PHE A 235 6.44 0.54 4.99
C PHE A 235 7.07 0.55 3.60
N VAL A 236 6.22 0.62 2.57
CA VAL A 236 6.62 0.90 1.19
C VAL A 236 5.74 2.03 0.67
N LEU A 237 6.35 3.16 0.34
CA LEU A 237 5.68 4.40 -0.04
C LEU A 237 5.89 4.68 -1.54
N GLY A 238 4.84 4.86 -2.32
CA GLY A 238 4.88 5.25 -3.73
C GLY A 238 4.74 6.77 -3.92
N GLY A 239 5.75 7.42 -4.52
CA GLY A 239 5.73 8.87 -4.74
C GLY A 239 6.34 9.29 -6.07
N THR A 240 6.15 10.55 -6.45
CA THR A 240 6.77 11.13 -7.66
C THR A 240 8.15 11.73 -7.35
N PRO A 241 8.99 11.98 -8.38
CA PRO A 241 10.28 12.62 -8.19
C PRO A 241 10.17 14.01 -7.56
N GLU A 242 9.14 14.80 -7.90
CA GLU A 242 8.88 16.12 -7.31
C GLU A 242 8.56 16.01 -5.82
N PHE A 243 7.70 15.05 -5.45
CA PHE A 243 7.39 14.77 -4.05
C PHE A 243 8.65 14.47 -3.24
N LEU A 244 9.63 13.78 -3.80
CA LEU A 244 10.91 13.53 -3.11
C LEU A 244 11.83 14.76 -3.14
N MET A 245 12.17 15.24 -4.34
CA MET A 245 13.35 16.08 -4.59
C MET A 245 13.10 17.59 -4.45
N ASP A 246 11.85 18.06 -4.55
CA ASP A 246 11.58 19.49 -4.47
C ASP A 246 12.00 20.05 -3.11
N THR A 247 12.94 21.00 -3.12
CA THR A 247 13.55 21.57 -1.91
C THR A 247 12.70 22.64 -1.22
N ARG A 248 11.56 23.01 -1.80
CA ARG A 248 10.59 23.97 -1.23
C ARG A 248 9.34 23.28 -0.71
N ARG A 249 8.85 22.26 -1.43
CA ARG A 249 7.57 21.61 -1.14
C ARG A 249 7.65 20.10 -0.95
N GLY A 250 8.65 19.43 -1.52
CA GLY A 250 8.83 17.97 -1.41
C GLY A 250 9.49 17.56 -0.09
N LEU A 251 9.80 16.27 0.08
CA LEU A 251 10.44 15.74 1.29
C LEU A 251 11.82 16.38 1.53
N TYR A 252 12.51 16.78 0.46
CA TYR A 252 13.81 17.47 0.57
C TYR A 252 13.70 18.90 1.11
N SER A 253 12.48 19.46 1.22
CA SER A 253 12.28 20.71 1.97
C SER A 253 12.49 20.54 3.48
N TYR A 254 12.50 19.31 3.98
CA TYR A 254 12.75 18.98 5.38
C TYR A 254 14.16 18.37 5.53
N PRO A 255 15.15 19.10 6.08
CA PRO A 255 16.55 18.66 6.09
C PRO A 255 16.78 17.28 6.74
N ALA A 256 16.01 16.93 7.77
CA ALA A 256 16.13 15.63 8.44
C ALA A 256 15.61 14.44 7.62
N LEU A 257 14.68 14.68 6.68
CA LEU A 257 14.27 13.69 5.70
C LEU A 257 15.28 13.63 4.54
N GLN A 258 15.69 14.80 4.04
CA GLN A 258 16.68 14.89 2.98
C GLN A 258 17.95 14.10 3.32
N SER A 259 18.52 14.27 4.52
CA SER A 259 19.75 13.58 4.91
C SER A 259 19.63 12.06 4.96
N ARG A 260 18.42 11.53 5.23
CA ARG A 260 18.15 10.09 5.32
C ARG A 260 17.70 9.46 4.00
N LEU A 261 17.11 10.26 3.11
CA LEU A 261 16.59 9.82 1.82
C LEU A 261 17.53 10.15 0.65
N ALA A 262 18.55 10.98 0.89
CA ALA A 262 19.55 11.33 -0.10
C ALA A 262 20.24 10.08 -0.66
N GLU A 263 20.51 10.13 -1.95
CA GLU A 263 21.18 9.05 -2.64
C GLU A 263 22.66 8.97 -2.29
N ASN A 264 23.18 7.78 -2.48
CA ASN A 264 24.60 7.55 -2.36
C ASN A 264 25.34 8.30 -3.48
N ASN A 265 26.18 9.26 -3.11
CA ASN A 265 26.98 10.06 -4.05
C ASN A 265 27.92 9.23 -4.94
N PHE A 266 28.21 7.98 -4.55
CA PHE A 266 29.04 7.04 -5.30
C PHE A 266 28.25 6.18 -6.31
N ALA A 267 26.91 6.12 -6.20
CA ALA A 267 26.04 5.42 -7.14
C ALA A 267 25.83 6.26 -8.43
N LYS A 268 26.94 6.57 -9.11
CA LYS A 268 26.96 7.31 -10.38
C LYS A 268 27.39 6.40 -11.53
N SER A 269 27.15 6.82 -12.77
CA SER A 269 27.67 6.18 -13.98
C SER A 269 27.18 4.74 -14.21
N GLY A 270 25.89 4.49 -14.00
CA GLY A 270 25.26 3.17 -14.22
C GLY A 270 25.37 2.21 -13.04
N LEU A 271 26.01 2.62 -11.94
CA LEU A 271 25.98 1.88 -10.68
C LEU A 271 24.65 2.11 -9.96
N VAL A 272 23.99 1.03 -9.56
CA VAL A 272 22.70 1.08 -8.85
C VAL A 272 22.90 0.65 -7.40
N ASP A 273 22.60 1.55 -6.45
CA ASP A 273 22.58 1.26 -5.02
C ASP A 273 21.14 1.09 -4.53
N LEU A 274 20.74 -0.15 -4.28
CA LEU A 274 19.42 -0.51 -3.74
C LEU A 274 19.42 -0.73 -2.21
N SER A 275 20.54 -0.46 -1.54
CA SER A 275 20.66 -0.64 -0.09
C SER A 275 19.90 0.43 0.69
N GLY A 276 19.82 1.64 0.12
CA GLY A 276 19.15 2.80 0.68
C GLY A 276 17.62 2.66 0.80
N PRO A 277 16.96 3.63 1.45
CA PRO A 277 15.51 3.63 1.60
C PRO A 277 14.79 3.99 0.30
N VAL A 278 15.43 4.72 -0.62
CA VAL A 278 14.81 5.14 -1.88
C VAL A 278 15.12 4.15 -3.00
N ILE A 279 14.10 3.75 -3.75
CA ILE A 279 14.19 2.94 -4.96
C ILE A 279 13.64 3.80 -6.10
N ARG A 280 14.45 4.08 -7.12
CA ARG A 280 13.98 4.78 -8.32
C ARG A 280 13.51 3.80 -9.38
N LEU A 281 12.29 4.00 -9.87
CA LEU A 281 11.77 3.35 -11.06
C LEU A 281 12.11 4.23 -12.26
N THR A 282 12.95 3.71 -13.14
CA THR A 282 13.22 4.33 -14.44
C THR A 282 12.09 4.04 -15.41
N SER A 283 11.85 4.95 -16.35
CA SER A 283 10.95 4.68 -17.48
C SER A 283 11.45 3.48 -18.29
N LEU A 284 10.53 2.77 -18.93
CA LEU A 284 10.87 1.62 -19.76
C LEU A 284 11.67 2.07 -20.99
N THR A 285 12.78 1.38 -21.27
CA THR A 285 13.49 1.54 -22.54
C THR A 285 12.71 0.86 -23.69
N PRO A 286 13.00 1.18 -24.96
CA PRO A 286 12.45 0.42 -26.09
C PRO A 286 12.65 -1.09 -25.95
N GLU A 287 13.82 -1.51 -25.48
CA GLU A 287 14.17 -2.91 -25.27
C GLU A 287 13.31 -3.53 -24.16
N ASP A 288 13.15 -2.84 -23.02
CA ASP A 288 12.27 -3.30 -21.93
C ASP A 288 10.82 -3.41 -22.41
N PHE A 289 10.38 -2.47 -23.23
CA PHE A 289 9.02 -2.44 -23.75
C PHE A 289 8.77 -3.59 -24.73
N TYR A 290 9.73 -3.91 -25.60
CA TYR A 290 9.65 -5.08 -26.47
C TYR A 290 9.51 -6.38 -25.66
N VAL A 291 10.33 -6.55 -24.62
CA VAL A 291 10.25 -7.71 -23.72
C VAL A 291 8.90 -7.74 -22.97
N LEU A 292 8.37 -6.58 -22.57
CA LEU A 292 7.05 -6.48 -21.98
C LEU A 292 5.95 -6.96 -22.93
N LEU A 293 5.94 -6.53 -24.19
CA LEU A 293 4.97 -6.98 -25.19
C LEU A 293 5.05 -8.49 -25.44
N GLN A 294 6.27 -9.05 -25.49
CA GLN A 294 6.46 -10.50 -25.60
C GLN A 294 5.83 -11.24 -24.42
N LYS A 295 6.05 -10.76 -23.19
CA LYS A 295 5.47 -11.35 -21.98
C LYS A 295 3.95 -11.19 -21.95
N LEU A 296 3.42 -10.05 -22.36
CA LEU A 296 1.97 -9.81 -22.43
C LEU A 296 1.30 -10.75 -23.42
N ARG A 297 1.87 -10.90 -24.63
CA ARG A 297 1.38 -11.87 -25.63
C ARG A 297 1.43 -13.30 -25.08
N HIS A 298 2.50 -13.66 -24.38
CA HIS A 298 2.64 -14.98 -23.78
C HIS A 298 1.59 -15.25 -22.69
N VAL A 299 1.35 -14.28 -21.81
CA VAL A 299 0.32 -14.35 -20.77
C VAL A 299 -1.08 -14.42 -21.38
N TYR A 300 -1.37 -13.61 -22.41
CA TYR A 300 -2.65 -13.64 -23.14
C TYR A 300 -2.91 -15.03 -23.73
N ALA A 301 -1.88 -15.68 -24.24
CA ALA A 301 -1.93 -17.03 -24.77
C ALA A 301 -1.92 -18.15 -23.70
N ALA A 302 -2.11 -17.80 -22.42
CA ALA A 302 -2.06 -18.72 -21.27
C ALA A 302 -0.75 -19.55 -21.20
N GLY A 303 0.36 -18.99 -21.66
CA GLY A 303 1.66 -19.64 -21.67
C GLY A 303 1.94 -20.58 -22.85
N VAL A 304 1.02 -20.68 -23.82
CA VAL A 304 1.12 -21.60 -24.96
C VAL A 304 1.52 -20.84 -26.22
N SER A 305 2.72 -21.11 -26.76
CA SER A 305 3.27 -20.35 -27.90
C SER A 305 2.49 -20.53 -29.20
N GLU A 306 1.84 -21.69 -29.38
CA GLU A 306 1.01 -22.00 -30.54
C GLU A 306 -0.28 -21.17 -30.59
N ARG A 307 -0.67 -20.55 -29.47
CA ARG A 307 -1.86 -19.69 -29.37
C ARG A 307 -1.56 -18.21 -29.58
N TYR A 308 -0.34 -17.87 -30.02
CA TYR A 308 0.00 -16.48 -30.28
C TYR A 308 -0.77 -15.95 -31.49
N LEU A 309 -1.58 -14.92 -31.24
CA LEU A 309 -2.36 -14.23 -32.27
C LEU A 309 -1.50 -13.28 -33.13
N LEU A 310 -0.31 -12.93 -32.65
CA LEU A 310 0.61 -12.02 -33.32
C LEU A 310 2.00 -12.67 -33.47
N PRO A 311 2.61 -12.63 -34.66
CA PRO A 311 4.00 -13.07 -34.85
C PRO A 311 5.00 -12.09 -34.21
N ASP A 312 6.25 -12.51 -34.05
CA ASP A 312 7.31 -11.66 -33.45
C ASP A 312 7.53 -10.36 -34.23
N GLU A 313 7.40 -10.40 -35.56
CA GLU A 313 7.52 -9.23 -36.43
C GLU A 313 6.45 -8.15 -36.17
N ALA A 314 5.31 -8.52 -35.56
CA ALA A 314 4.25 -7.57 -35.25
C ALA A 314 4.61 -6.65 -34.08
N LEU A 315 5.47 -7.08 -33.14
CA LEU A 315 5.77 -6.29 -31.95
C LEU A 315 6.57 -5.02 -32.29
N PRO A 316 7.66 -5.06 -33.09
CA PRO A 316 8.36 -3.85 -33.51
C PRO A 316 7.48 -2.93 -34.35
N LEU A 317 6.57 -3.47 -35.16
CA LEU A 317 5.64 -2.69 -35.97
C LEU A 317 4.59 -1.97 -35.11
N PHE A 318 4.06 -2.66 -34.09
CA PHE A 318 3.19 -2.03 -33.10
C PHE A 318 3.92 -0.92 -32.33
N MET A 319 5.16 -1.16 -31.90
CA MET A 319 5.98 -0.14 -31.24
C MET A 319 6.26 1.07 -32.15
N ALA A 320 6.57 0.84 -33.43
CA ALA A 320 6.78 1.90 -34.41
C ALA A 320 5.51 2.73 -34.63
N HIS A 321 4.35 2.09 -34.74
CA HIS A 321 3.05 2.76 -34.85
C HIS A 321 2.77 3.66 -33.66
N CYS A 322 3.00 3.16 -32.44
CA CYS A 322 2.77 3.93 -31.25
C CYS A 322 3.76 5.10 -31.10
N ASN A 323 5.04 4.89 -31.45
CA ASN A 323 6.05 5.95 -31.45
C ASN A 323 5.71 7.07 -32.44
N GLN A 324 5.18 6.73 -33.63
CA GLN A 324 4.76 7.73 -34.62
C GLN A 324 3.57 8.58 -34.15
N ARG A 325 2.64 8.01 -33.38
CA ARG A 325 1.45 8.73 -32.91
C ARG A 325 1.65 9.50 -31.59
N MET A 326 2.51 8.99 -30.71
CA MET A 326 2.69 9.54 -29.35
C MET A 326 4.04 10.23 -29.12
N GLY A 327 5.01 10.09 -30.03
CA GLY A 327 6.36 10.61 -29.82
C GLY A 327 7.04 10.06 -28.56
N GLU A 328 7.92 10.85 -27.92
CA GLU A 328 8.61 10.44 -26.68
C GLU A 328 7.67 10.17 -25.48
N ALA A 329 6.40 10.63 -25.53
CA ALA A 329 5.42 10.38 -24.47
C ALA A 329 4.98 8.90 -24.38
N TYR A 330 5.29 8.12 -25.42
CA TYR A 330 5.04 6.68 -25.50
C TYR A 330 5.66 5.89 -24.31
N PHE A 331 6.89 6.23 -23.93
CA PHE A 331 7.61 5.55 -22.84
C PHE A 331 7.21 6.03 -21.45
N ARG A 332 6.52 7.17 -21.37
CA ARG A 332 6.05 7.75 -20.11
C ARG A 332 4.68 7.20 -19.70
N THR A 333 3.90 6.66 -20.64
CA THR A 333 2.51 6.24 -20.41
C THR A 333 2.27 4.76 -20.78
N PRO A 334 3.03 3.81 -20.20
CA PRO A 334 2.97 2.40 -20.60
C PRO A 334 1.57 1.79 -20.40
N ARG A 335 0.76 2.30 -19.47
CA ARG A 335 -0.64 1.84 -19.27
C ARG A 335 -1.45 1.93 -20.57
N THR A 336 -1.42 3.06 -21.25
CA THR A 336 -2.23 3.30 -22.46
C THR A 336 -1.82 2.38 -23.59
N THR A 337 -0.50 2.25 -23.81
CA THR A 337 0.04 1.33 -24.81
C THR A 337 -0.29 -0.13 -24.50
N ILE A 338 -0.14 -0.57 -23.24
CA ILE A 338 -0.48 -1.92 -22.82
C ILE A 338 -1.97 -2.19 -23.09
N THR A 339 -2.86 -1.27 -22.72
CA THR A 339 -4.30 -1.40 -22.98
C THR A 339 -4.61 -1.49 -24.48
N ALA A 340 -3.96 -0.67 -25.30
CA ALA A 340 -4.11 -0.73 -26.76
C ALA A 340 -3.63 -2.08 -27.33
N PHE A 341 -2.51 -2.61 -26.83
CA PHE A 341 -1.99 -3.90 -27.26
C PHE A 341 -2.93 -5.06 -26.88
N ILE A 342 -3.45 -5.07 -25.64
CA ILE A 342 -4.42 -6.08 -25.21
C ILE A 342 -5.73 -5.96 -26.00
N SER A 343 -6.17 -4.74 -26.32
CA SER A 343 -7.36 -4.51 -27.15
C SER A 343 -7.16 -5.05 -28.57
N LEU A 344 -5.97 -4.87 -29.16
CA LEU A 344 -5.62 -5.46 -30.45
C LEU A 344 -5.70 -7.00 -30.41
N LEU A 345 -5.12 -7.62 -29.36
CA LEU A 345 -5.19 -9.08 -29.18
C LEU A 345 -6.64 -9.57 -29.04
N ALA A 346 -7.48 -8.86 -28.28
CA ALA A 346 -8.89 -9.20 -28.11
C ALA A 346 -9.69 -9.13 -29.42
N VAL A 347 -9.39 -8.15 -30.28
CA VAL A 347 -10.02 -8.04 -31.61
C VAL A 347 -9.59 -9.21 -32.50
N LEU A 348 -8.30 -9.55 -32.52
CA LEU A 348 -7.78 -10.67 -33.31
C LEU A 348 -8.33 -12.02 -32.86
N GLU A 349 -8.52 -12.21 -31.55
CA GLU A 349 -9.12 -13.42 -30.99
C GLU A 349 -10.56 -13.62 -31.48
N GLN A 350 -11.33 -12.53 -31.59
CA GLN A 350 -12.73 -12.57 -32.05
C GLN A 350 -12.86 -12.61 -33.57
N ASN A 351 -11.80 -12.28 -34.31
CA ASN A 351 -11.80 -12.18 -35.77
C ASN A 351 -10.60 -12.91 -36.37
N PRO A 352 -10.62 -14.26 -36.45
CA PRO A 352 -9.47 -15.06 -36.88
C PRO A 352 -8.98 -14.77 -38.31
N ASP A 353 -9.87 -14.30 -39.18
CA ASP A 353 -9.57 -13.97 -40.59
C ASP A 353 -9.07 -12.54 -40.78
N ALA A 354 -9.02 -11.72 -39.72
CA ALA A 354 -8.60 -10.33 -39.80
C ALA A 354 -7.08 -10.22 -39.97
N ASP A 355 -6.63 -9.37 -40.91
CA ASP A 355 -5.22 -9.04 -41.04
C ASP A 355 -4.81 -8.02 -39.97
N TRP A 356 -3.97 -8.46 -39.04
CA TRP A 356 -3.41 -7.62 -37.98
C TRP A 356 -2.67 -6.39 -38.52
N ARG A 357 -2.12 -6.44 -39.74
CA ARG A 357 -1.46 -5.29 -40.38
C ARG A 357 -2.47 -4.18 -40.72
N THR A 358 -3.66 -4.55 -41.16
CA THR A 358 -4.75 -3.58 -41.42
C THR A 358 -5.28 -2.99 -40.12
N LEU A 359 -5.44 -3.83 -39.09
CA LEU A 359 -5.92 -3.38 -37.78
C LEU A 359 -4.95 -2.41 -37.11
N LEU A 360 -3.64 -2.67 -37.16
CA LEU A 360 -2.61 -1.77 -36.66
C LEU A 360 -2.77 -0.34 -37.21
N GLY A 361 -2.97 -0.19 -38.52
CA GLY A 361 -3.15 1.11 -39.15
C GLY A 361 -4.39 1.87 -38.66
N ALA A 362 -5.43 1.16 -38.23
CA ALA A 362 -6.70 1.73 -37.78
C ALA A 362 -6.75 2.03 -36.27
N VAL A 363 -5.84 1.50 -35.45
CA VAL A 363 -5.86 1.74 -33.99
C VAL A 363 -5.55 3.20 -33.67
N GLU A 364 -6.56 3.93 -33.19
CA GLU A 364 -6.38 5.23 -32.54
C GLU A 364 -5.94 5.06 -31.09
N ILE A 365 -4.73 5.54 -30.78
CA ILE A 365 -4.21 5.61 -29.43
C ILE A 365 -4.27 7.07 -29.01
N ALA A 366 -5.17 7.38 -28.08
CA ALA A 366 -5.29 8.74 -27.56
C ALA A 366 -4.03 9.10 -26.75
N PRO A 367 -3.50 10.34 -26.87
CA PRO A 367 -2.41 10.79 -26.02
C PRO A 367 -2.87 10.87 -24.57
N ASP A 368 -2.17 10.15 -23.69
CA ASP A 368 -2.36 10.22 -22.24
C ASP A 368 -1.57 11.42 -21.70
N ARG A 369 -2.26 12.35 -21.05
CA ARG A 369 -1.66 13.56 -20.45
C ARG A 369 -0.97 13.30 -19.11
N GLY A 370 -0.74 12.03 -18.73
CA GLY A 370 0.29 11.65 -17.77
C GLY A 370 0.21 12.34 -16.41
N GLY A 371 -1.00 12.62 -15.90
CA GLY A 371 -1.17 13.24 -14.59
C GLY A 371 -0.81 14.73 -14.54
N GLU A 372 -0.82 15.48 -15.66
CA GLU A 372 -0.61 16.95 -15.66
C GLU A 372 -1.49 17.69 -14.63
N ALA A 373 -2.73 17.23 -14.43
CA ALA A 373 -3.64 17.75 -13.41
C ALA A 373 -3.16 17.47 -11.97
N ASP A 374 -2.39 16.41 -11.75
CA ASP A 374 -1.87 16.00 -10.44
C ASP A 374 -0.62 16.78 -10.01
N THR A 375 -0.13 17.71 -10.83
CA THR A 375 0.88 18.70 -10.40
C THR A 375 0.24 20.02 -9.96
N GLN A 376 -1.07 20.18 -10.16
CA GLN A 376 -1.79 21.35 -9.71
C GLN A 376 -1.97 21.29 -8.19
N VAL A 377 -1.70 22.42 -7.54
CA VAL A 377 -1.89 22.60 -6.10
C VAL A 377 -3.39 22.82 -5.87
N ASP A 378 -3.97 22.05 -4.94
CA ASP A 378 -5.38 22.22 -4.58
C ASP A 378 -5.58 23.62 -3.97
N ALA A 379 -6.54 24.39 -4.48
CA ALA A 379 -6.94 25.66 -3.87
C ALA A 379 -7.77 25.37 -2.62
N ASP A 380 -7.47 26.01 -1.48
CA ASP A 380 -8.27 25.90 -0.26
C ASP A 380 -9.65 26.56 -0.47
N ASP A 381 -10.71 25.74 -0.52
CA ASP A 381 -12.11 26.18 -0.42
C ASP A 381 -12.57 26.31 1.06
N GLU A 382 -11.64 26.39 2.03
CA GLU A 382 -11.99 26.58 3.46
C GLU A 382 -12.30 28.05 3.83
N LEU A 383 -12.12 29.01 2.92
CA LEU A 383 -12.43 30.43 3.17
C LEU A 383 -13.79 30.91 2.62
N ALA A 384 -14.57 30.04 1.95
CA ALA A 384 -15.82 30.45 1.31
C ALA A 384 -17.08 30.38 2.22
N THR A 385 -16.97 29.88 3.47
CA THR A 385 -18.14 29.65 4.35
C THR A 385 -18.30 30.63 5.52
N PHE A 386 -17.67 31.81 5.48
CA PHE A 386 -18.04 32.92 6.36
C PHE A 386 -18.61 34.07 5.54
N GLN A 387 -19.93 34.06 5.33
CA GLN A 387 -20.68 35.29 5.09
C GLN A 387 -21.28 35.75 6.42
N LEU A 388 -20.96 37.01 6.77
CA LEU A 388 -21.36 37.75 7.97
C LEU A 388 -22.86 37.82 8.20
#